data_AF-A0A6C0FU06-F1
#
_entry.id   AF-A0A6C0FU06-F1
#
_cell.length_a   1.000
_cell.length_b   1.000
_cell.length_c   1.000
_cell.angle_alpha   90.00
_cell.angle_beta   90.00
_cell.angle_gamma   90.00
#
_symmetry.space_group_name_H-M   'P 1'
#
loop_
_entity.id
_entity.type
_entity.pdbx_description
1 polymer ?
#
loop_
_entity_poly.entity_id
_entity_poly.type
_entity_poly.pdbx_seq_one_letter_code
_entity_poly.pdbx_strand_id
1 'polypeptide(L)' 'MASKIGLSLIVVMIIAILATARAYLKHRAFENAFQRQLPVEVWQDGEMHDRGPIERHTHDEVVINGMHYRKQAFEFRIK' A
#
# COMPACT_ATOMS: atom_id res chain seq x y z
N MET A 1 37.28 20.15 3.04
CA MET A 1 36.47 19.18 3.82
C MET A 1 34.97 19.33 3.49
N ALA A 2 34.56 19.15 2.23
CA ALA A 2 33.19 19.43 1.77
C ALA A 2 32.44 18.19 1.21
N SER A 3 32.94 16.97 1.44
CA SER A 3 32.58 15.82 0.58
C SER A 3 31.60 14.80 1.19
N LYS A 4 31.36 14.78 2.50
CA LYS A 4 30.51 13.75 3.14
C LYS A 4 29.06 14.18 3.38
N ILE A 5 28.82 15.47 3.66
CA ILE A 5 27.50 16.00 4.01
C ILE A 5 26.58 16.08 2.77
N GLY A 6 27.11 16.51 1.62
CA GLY A 6 26.35 16.60 0.38
C GLY A 6 25.89 15.23 -0.16
N LEU A 7 26.75 14.20 -0.06
CA LEU A 7 26.39 12.84 -0.46
C LEU A 7 25.28 12.26 0.42
N SER A 8 25.35 12.51 1.73
CA SER A 8 24.34 12.03 2.68
C SER A 8 22.96 12.65 2.41
N LEU A 9 22.90 13.95 2.09
CA LEU A 9 21.64 14.63 1.77
C LEU A 9 20.98 14.07 0.50
N ILE A 10 21.78 13.79 -0.53
CA ILE A 10 21.28 13.19 -1.78
C ILE A 10 20.70 11.80 -1.53
N VAL A 11 21.38 10.96 -0.74
CA VAL A 11 20.89 9.61 -0.41
C VAL A 11 19.56 9.67 0.34
N VAL A 12 19.43 10.56 1.34
CA VAL A 12 18.17 10.75 2.08
C VAL A 12 17.05 11.20 1.15
N MET A 13 17.33 12.14 0.26
CA MET A 13 16.35 12.63 -0.72
C MET A 13 15.89 11.51 -1.67
N ILE A 14 16.81 10.69 -2.18
CA ILE A 14 16.48 9.54 -3.03
C ILE A 14 15.57 8.55 -2.28
N ILE A 15 15.89 8.22 -1.03
CA ILE A 15 15.05 7.33 -0.21
C ILE A 15 13.65 7.90 -0.02
N ALA A 16 13.53 9.20 0.28
CA ALA A 16 12.24 9.86 0.46
C ALA A 16 11.40 9.84 -0.83
N ILE A 17 12.02 10.10 -1.99
CA ILE A 17 11.36 10.04 -3.30
C ILE A 17 10.86 8.61 -3.58
N LEU A 18 11.70 7.61 -3.36
CA LEU A 18 11.34 6.19 -3.56
C LEU A 18 10.20 5.76 -2.64
N ALA A 19 10.21 6.16 -1.37
CA ALA A 19 9.14 5.86 -0.42
C ALA A 19 7.81 6.50 -0.84
N THR A 20 7.86 7.76 -1.29
CA THR A 20 6.67 8.49 -1.77
C THR A 20 6.11 7.85 -3.04
N ALA A 21 6.96 7.50 -4.00
CA ALA A 21 6.56 6.80 -5.22
C ALA A 21 5.91 5.44 -4.90
N ARG A 22 6.48 4.68 -3.96
CA ARG A 22 5.91 3.40 -3.51
C ARG A 22 4.52 3.58 -2.88
N ALA A 23 4.33 4.60 -2.05
CA ALA A 23 3.04 4.89 -1.43
C ALA A 23 1.99 5.28 -2.49
N TYR A 24 2.39 6.12 -3.45
CA TYR A 24 1.53 6.53 -4.56
C TYR A 24 1.09 5.34 -5.44
N LEU A 25 2.03 4.46 -5.79
CA LEU A 25 1.72 3.26 -6.58
C LEU A 25 0.77 2.32 -5.83
N LYS A 26 0.97 2.11 -4.52
CA LYS A 26 0.04 1.32 -3.70
C LYS A 26 -1.35 1.93 -3.70
N HIS A 27 -1.47 3.24 -3.46
CA HIS A 27 -2.77 3.92 -3.45
C HIS A 27 -3.49 3.78 -4.81
N ARG A 28 -2.77 4.02 -5.92
CA ARG A 28 -3.28 3.83 -7.29
C ARG A 28 -3.74 2.39 -7.57
N ALA A 29 -3.04 1.39 -7.03
CA ALA A 29 -3.42 -0.01 -7.22
C ALA A 29 -4.76 -0.32 -6.52
N PHE A 30 -4.94 0.13 -5.28
CA PHE A 30 -6.22 -0.02 -4.58
C PHE A 30 -7.34 0.77 -5.25
N GLU A 31 -7.08 1.99 -5.71
CA GLU A 31 -8.07 2.80 -6.42
C GLU A 31 -8.51 2.11 -7.71
N ASN A 32 -7.57 1.54 -8.47
CA ASN A 32 -7.88 0.76 -9.67
C ASN A 32 -8.69 -0.49 -9.34
N ALA A 33 -8.31 -1.23 -8.29
CA ALA A 33 -9.06 -2.40 -7.83
C ALA A 33 -10.49 -2.05 -7.40
N PHE A 34 -10.68 -0.91 -6.71
CA PHE A 34 -11.98 -0.40 -6.32
C PHE A 34 -12.83 -0.02 -7.54
N GLN A 35 -12.29 0.80 -8.46
CA GLN A 35 -13.00 1.25 -9.65
C GLN A 35 -13.40 0.10 -10.59
N ARG A 36 -12.54 -0.91 -10.73
CA ARG A 36 -12.77 -2.07 -11.60
C ARG A 36 -13.43 -3.24 -10.88
N GLN A 37 -13.72 -3.11 -9.59
CA GLN A 37 -14.27 -4.18 -8.75
C GLN A 37 -13.42 -5.47 -8.84
N LEU A 38 -12.09 -5.31 -8.86
CA LEU A 38 -11.17 -6.45 -8.88
C LEU A 38 -11.15 -7.13 -7.51
N PRO A 39 -11.07 -8.46 -7.46
CA PRO A 39 -10.96 -9.18 -6.20
C PRO A 39 -9.60 -8.89 -5.53
N VAL A 40 -9.67 -8.58 -4.25
CA VAL A 40 -8.51 -8.40 -3.38
C VAL A 40 -8.52 -9.49 -2.32
N GLU A 41 -7.38 -10.14 -2.15
CA GLU A 41 -7.17 -11.11 -1.08
C GLU A 41 -6.54 -10.40 0.13
N VAL A 42 -7.05 -10.68 1.32
CA VAL A 42 -6.54 -10.20 2.60
C VAL A 42 -5.80 -11.36 3.29
N TRP A 43 -4.54 -11.12 3.62
CA TRP A 43 -3.65 -12.12 4.23
C TRP A 43 -3.06 -11.58 5.53
N GLN A 44 -2.86 -12.45 6.52
CA GLN A 44 -2.12 -12.17 7.74
C GLN A 44 -1.42 -13.45 8.18
N ASP A 45 -0.16 -13.35 8.59
CA ASP A 45 0.65 -14.46 9.09
C ASP A 45 0.69 -15.70 8.15
N GLY A 46 0.59 -15.45 6.83
CA GLY A 46 0.62 -16.49 5.80
C GLY A 46 -0.73 -17.17 5.52
N GLU A 47 -1.79 -16.82 6.24
CA GLU A 47 -3.14 -17.33 6.03
C GLU A 47 -4.02 -16.30 5.30
N MET A 48 -4.93 -16.78 4.45
CA MET A 48 -5.90 -15.93 3.76
C MET A 48 -7.13 -15.77 4.63
N HIS A 49 -7.40 -14.54 5.07
CA HIS A 49 -8.53 -14.21 5.93
C HIS A 49 -9.80 -13.96 5.12
N ASP A 50 -9.67 -13.27 3.99
CA ASP A 50 -10.82 -12.83 3.20
C ASP A 50 -10.46 -12.62 1.72
N ARG A 51 -11.47 -12.62 0.87
CA ARG A 51 -11.36 -12.31 -0.55
C ARG A 51 -12.65 -11.72 -1.07
N GLY A 52 -12.54 -10.57 -1.72
CA GLY A 52 -13.69 -9.91 -2.35
C GLY A 52 -13.33 -8.60 -3.03
N PRO A 53 -14.29 -7.97 -3.73
CA PRO A 53 -14.10 -6.62 -4.22
C PRO A 53 -13.97 -5.63 -3.04
N ILE A 54 -13.31 -4.51 -3.28
CA ILE A 54 -13.26 -3.42 -2.31
C ILE A 54 -14.61 -2.71 -2.32
N GLU A 55 -15.23 -2.59 -1.16
CA GLU A 55 -16.45 -1.80 -0.94
C GLU A 55 -16.12 -0.35 -0.56
N ARG A 56 -15.06 -0.17 0.23
CA ARG A 56 -14.54 1.14 0.64
C ARG A 56 -13.03 1.08 0.83
N HIS A 57 -12.35 2.16 0.50
CA HIS A 57 -10.92 2.30 0.70
C HIS A 57 -10.63 3.71 1.23
N THR A 58 -9.83 3.82 2.27
CA THR A 58 -9.32 5.11 2.78
C THR A 58 -7.80 5.08 2.81
N HIS A 59 -7.14 6.08 3.43
CA HIS A 59 -5.70 6.02 3.63
C HIS A 59 -5.27 4.79 4.44
N ASP A 60 -6.01 4.46 5.50
CA ASP A 60 -5.59 3.49 6.52
C ASP A 60 -6.30 2.14 6.45
N GLU A 61 -7.50 2.09 5.87
CA GLU A 61 -8.34 0.88 5.87
C GLU A 61 -8.91 0.55 4.50
N VAL A 62 -9.34 -0.71 4.38
CA VAL A 62 -10.10 -1.26 3.26
C VAL A 62 -11.26 -2.06 3.84
N VAL A 63 -12.45 -1.91 3.25
CA VAL A 63 -13.64 -2.70 3.59
C VAL A 63 -13.87 -3.71 2.47
N ILE A 64 -13.93 -4.99 2.83
CA ILE A 64 -14.19 -6.12 1.94
C ILE A 64 -15.21 -7.01 2.65
N ASN A 65 -16.29 -7.40 1.97
CA ASN A 65 -17.38 -8.22 2.53
C ASN A 65 -17.95 -7.66 3.86
N GLY A 66 -18.08 -6.33 3.96
CA GLY A 66 -18.49 -5.64 5.19
C GLY A 66 -17.47 -5.61 6.34
N MET A 67 -16.30 -6.22 6.19
CA MET A 67 -15.25 -6.29 7.21
C MET A 67 -14.17 -5.24 7.00
N HIS A 68 -13.74 -4.59 8.10
CA HIS A 68 -12.73 -3.53 8.07
C HIS A 68 -11.32 -4.07 8.31
N TYR A 69 -10.42 -3.85 7.36
CA TYR A 69 -9.03 -4.30 7.42
C TYR A 69 -8.07 -3.10 7.39
N ARG A 70 -7.16 -3.02 8.38
CA ARG A 70 -6.12 -1.99 8.42
C ARG A 70 -4.96 -2.33 7.50
N LYS A 71 -4.59 -1.41 6.61
CA LYS A 71 -3.51 -1.58 5.62
C LYS A 71 -2.12 -1.85 6.21
N GLN A 72 -1.93 -1.48 7.47
CA GLN A 72 -0.67 -1.70 8.20
C GLN A 72 -0.61 -3.08 8.87
N ALA A 73 -1.74 -3.72 9.12
CA ALA A 73 -1.83 -5.00 9.84
C ALA A 73 -1.98 -6.20 8.90
N PHE A 74 -2.50 -5.98 7.69
CA PHE A 74 -2.77 -7.04 6.72
C PHE A 74 -1.97 -6.85 5.44
N GLU A 75 -1.64 -7.97 4.80
CA GLU A 75 -1.16 -8.02 3.43
C GLU A 75 -2.34 -8.06 2.47
N PHE A 76 -2.27 -7.27 1.39
CA PHE A 76 -3.31 -7.23 0.37
C PHE A 76 -2.72 -7.62 -0.98
N ARG A 77 -3.38 -8.55 -1.67
CA ARG A 77 -2.97 -9.02 -3.00
C ARG A 77 -4.12 -8.77 -3.97
N ILE A 78 -3.91 -7.87 -4.93
CA ILE A 78 -4.85 -7.57 -6.00
C ILE A 78 -4.59 -8.57 -7.12
N LYS A 79 -5.62 -9.29 -7.57
CA LYS A 79 -5.54 -10.25 -8.68
C LYS A 79 -6.06 -9.66 -9.97
#